data_AF-C6H0L1-F1
#
_entry.id   AF-C6H0L1-F1
#
_cell.length_a   1.000
_cell.length_b   1.000
_cell.length_c   1.000
_cell.angle_alpha   90.00
_cell.angle_beta   90.00
_cell.angle_gamma   90.00
#
_symmetry.space_group_name_H-M   'P 1'
#
loop_
_entity.id
_entity.type
_entity.pdbx_description
1 polymer ?
#
loop_
_entity_poly.entity_id
_entity_poly.type
_entity_poly.pdbx_seq_one_letter_code
_entity_poly.pdbx_strand_id
1 'polypeptide(L)'
;MPVEIVAGVECKKLLTDEIDGGDLSELETQYKKLMASDSKSLLKKHLTQEIFDNLKTKKTTFGSTLFDCIKSGLENYDSGIGIYAADAEAYSVFADLFDPIIEEYHSGFTKTDKHPAKNWGDVNSLGNLDPTGDYIVSTRVRCGRSMEGYPFNPC
;
A
#
# COMPACT_ATOMS: atom_id res chain seq x y z
N MET A 1 38.17 2.32 8.35
CA MET A 1 37.98 1.53 7.10
C MET A 1 36.67 2.01 6.50
N PRO A 2 36.65 2.63 5.31
CA PRO A 2 35.40 3.01 4.69
C PRO A 2 34.66 1.73 4.29
N VAL A 3 33.42 1.61 4.73
CA VAL A 3 32.51 0.56 4.28
C VAL A 3 32.00 1.03 2.91
N GLU A 4 32.53 0.45 1.84
CA GLU A 4 31.90 0.55 0.53
C GLU A 4 30.56 -0.18 0.60
N ILE A 5 29.48 0.60 0.61
CA ILE A 5 28.15 0.08 0.32
C ILE A 5 28.14 -0.22 -1.17
N VAL A 6 28.15 -1.50 -1.52
CA VAL A 6 27.97 -1.96 -2.90
C VAL A 6 26.53 -1.62 -3.30
N ALA A 7 26.32 -0.40 -3.79
CA ALA A 7 25.08 0.02 -4.44
C ALA A 7 25.04 -0.67 -5.81
N GLY A 8 24.28 -1.77 -5.93
CA GLY A 8 24.22 -2.46 -7.21
C GLY A 8 23.37 -3.72 -7.28
N VAL A 9 22.39 -3.94 -6.39
CA VAL A 9 21.39 -4.98 -6.63
C VAL A 9 20.20 -4.34 -7.34
N GLU A 10 20.25 -4.28 -8.67
CA GLU A 10 19.05 -4.06 -9.47
C GLU A 10 18.13 -5.27 -9.29
N CYS A 11 17.20 -5.18 -8.33
CA CYS A 11 16.08 -6.11 -8.24
C CYS A 11 15.04 -5.73 -9.29
N LYS A 12 15.40 -5.93 -10.57
CA LYS A 12 14.46 -5.83 -11.68
C LYS A 12 13.82 -7.19 -11.85
N LYS A 13 12.53 -7.31 -11.50
CA LYS A 13 11.66 -8.37 -12.08
C LYS A 13 11.92 -8.34 -13.59
N LEU A 14 12.13 -9.50 -14.24
CA LEU A 14 12.41 -9.54 -15.70
C LEU A 14 11.34 -8.70 -16.42
N LEU A 15 11.74 -7.52 -16.91
CA LEU A 15 10.82 -6.51 -17.40
C LEU A 15 10.32 -6.96 -18.78
N THR A 16 9.13 -7.53 -18.84
CA THR A 16 8.33 -7.62 -20.06
C THR A 16 7.46 -6.38 -20.18
N ASP A 17 7.36 -5.79 -21.36
CA ASP A 17 6.50 -4.60 -21.56
C ASP A 17 5.00 -4.93 -21.45
N GLU A 18 4.64 -6.21 -21.64
CA GLU A 18 3.27 -6.70 -21.55
C GLU A 18 3.03 -7.45 -20.23
N ILE A 19 1.80 -7.31 -19.70
CA ILE A 19 1.28 -8.17 -18.63
C ILE A 19 1.03 -9.55 -19.24
N ASP A 20 1.43 -10.62 -18.55
CA ASP A 20 1.14 -11.97 -19.01
C ASP A 20 -0.36 -12.18 -19.18
N GLY A 21 -0.77 -12.78 -20.31
CA GLY A 21 -2.18 -12.99 -20.62
C GLY A 21 -2.90 -13.87 -19.58
N GLY A 22 -2.15 -14.76 -18.91
CA GLY A 22 -2.64 -15.55 -17.78
C GLY A 22 -3.00 -14.68 -16.59
N ASP A 23 -2.08 -13.81 -16.16
CA ASP A 23 -2.26 -12.89 -15.03
C ASP A 23 -3.47 -11.96 -15.21
N LEU A 24 -3.67 -11.42 -16.42
CA LEU A 24 -4.81 -10.53 -16.70
C LEU A 24 -6.14 -11.30 -16.60
N SER A 25 -6.19 -12.53 -17.11
CA SER A 25 -7.40 -13.36 -17.05
C SER A 25 -7.77 -13.77 -15.61
N GLU A 26 -6.75 -14.03 -14.78
CA GLU A 26 -6.92 -14.32 -13.36
C GLU A 26 -7.42 -13.08 -12.63
N LEU A 27 -6.80 -11.93 -12.85
CA LEU A 27 -7.19 -10.65 -12.27
C LEU A 27 -8.68 -10.34 -12.53
N GLU A 28 -9.13 -10.48 -13.78
CA GLU A 28 -10.55 -10.28 -14.14
C GLU A 28 -11.49 -11.28 -13.45
N THR A 29 -11.06 -12.52 -13.30
CA THR A 29 -11.82 -13.56 -12.60
C THR A 29 -11.96 -13.24 -11.11
N GLN A 30 -10.87 -12.85 -10.46
CA GLN A 30 -10.85 -12.52 -9.04
C GLN A 30 -11.63 -11.23 -8.75
N TYR A 31 -11.51 -10.22 -9.62
CA TYR A 31 -12.31 -9.00 -9.52
C TYR A 31 -13.82 -9.31 -9.51
N LYS A 32 -14.30 -10.17 -10.42
CA LYS A 32 -15.72 -10.58 -10.44
C LYS A 32 -16.14 -11.27 -9.13
N LYS A 33 -15.28 -12.11 -8.56
CA LYS A 33 -15.55 -12.77 -7.27
C LYS A 33 -15.61 -11.75 -6.13
N LEU A 34 -14.69 -10.78 -6.08
CA LEU A 34 -14.70 -9.72 -5.09
C LEU A 34 -16.00 -8.91 -5.16
N MET A 35 -16.43 -8.51 -6.36
CA MET A 35 -17.67 -7.75 -6.55
C MET A 35 -18.92 -8.54 -6.11
N ALA A 36 -18.92 -9.87 -6.32
CA ALA A 36 -20.00 -10.76 -5.90
C ALA A 36 -19.96 -11.17 -4.41
N SER A 37 -18.84 -10.93 -3.72
CA SER A 37 -18.67 -11.28 -2.30
C SER A 37 -19.46 -10.36 -1.36
N ASP A 38 -19.49 -10.68 -0.08
CA ASP A 38 -20.00 -9.82 1.01
C ASP A 38 -18.90 -8.96 1.67
N SER A 39 -17.71 -8.88 1.06
CA SER A 39 -16.59 -8.07 1.58
C SER A 39 -17.03 -6.63 1.85
N LYS A 40 -16.46 -6.05 2.90
CA LYS A 40 -16.65 -4.65 3.32
C LYS A 40 -15.36 -3.83 3.18
N SER A 41 -14.36 -4.38 2.50
CA SER A 41 -13.06 -3.77 2.31
C SER A 41 -13.14 -2.44 1.55
N LEU A 42 -12.24 -1.51 1.86
CA LEU A 42 -12.09 -0.28 1.07
C LEU A 42 -11.68 -0.58 -0.38
N LEU A 43 -10.94 -1.67 -0.63
CA LEU A 43 -10.67 -2.18 -1.97
C LEU A 43 -11.98 -2.38 -2.74
N LYS A 44 -12.91 -3.19 -2.22
CA LYS A 44 -14.18 -3.46 -2.93
C LYS A 44 -15.01 -2.19 -3.09
N LYS A 45 -15.00 -1.31 -2.09
CA LYS A 45 -15.76 -0.05 -2.13
C LYS A 45 -15.30 0.88 -3.25
N HIS A 46 -13.99 1.00 -3.45
CA HIS A 46 -13.39 1.99 -4.37
C HIS A 46 -12.92 1.43 -5.71
N LEU A 47 -12.70 0.12 -5.82
CA LEU A 47 -12.38 -0.52 -7.10
C LEU A 47 -13.65 -0.71 -7.93
N THR A 48 -14.17 0.38 -8.48
CA THR A 48 -15.28 0.36 -9.43
C THR A 48 -14.85 -0.29 -10.74
N GLN A 49 -15.82 -0.69 -11.57
CA GLN A 49 -15.54 -1.23 -12.91
C GLN A 49 -14.71 -0.25 -13.76
N GLU A 50 -15.03 1.04 -13.70
CA GLU A 50 -14.32 2.09 -14.43
C GLU A 50 -12.85 2.19 -13.98
N ILE A 51 -12.61 2.24 -12.67
CA ILE A 51 -11.25 2.29 -12.12
C ILE A 51 -10.50 0.99 -12.47
N PHE A 52 -11.15 -0.16 -12.34
CA PHE A 52 -10.55 -1.45 -12.68
C PHE A 52 -10.12 -1.51 -14.16
N ASP A 53 -11.00 -1.16 -15.08
CA ASP A 53 -10.69 -1.19 -16.52
C ASP A 53 -9.60 -0.18 -16.89
N ASN A 54 -9.56 0.98 -16.24
CA ASN A 54 -8.52 2.00 -16.45
C ASN A 54 -7.14 1.57 -15.92
N LEU A 55 -7.08 0.73 -14.89
CA LEU A 55 -5.83 0.40 -14.19
C LEU A 55 -5.29 -1.01 -14.48
N LYS A 56 -6.12 -1.97 -14.89
CA LYS A 56 -5.76 -3.40 -14.97
C LYS A 56 -4.60 -3.75 -15.92
N THR A 57 -4.31 -2.87 -16.89
CA THR A 57 -3.20 -3.06 -17.85
C THR A 57 -1.98 -2.18 -17.56
N LYS A 58 -2.02 -1.34 -16.52
CA LYS A 58 -0.91 -0.46 -16.16
C LYS A 58 0.18 -1.21 -15.37
N LYS A 59 1.41 -0.72 -15.50
CA LYS A 59 2.60 -1.28 -14.86
C LYS A 59 3.55 -0.16 -14.41
N THR A 60 4.25 -0.36 -13.30
CA THR A 60 5.30 0.55 -12.82
C THR A 60 6.63 0.26 -13.53
N THR A 61 7.62 1.14 -13.37
CA THR A 61 9.00 0.95 -13.84
C THR A 61 9.71 -0.21 -13.14
N PHE A 62 9.28 -0.61 -11.94
CA PHE A 62 9.73 -1.82 -11.25
C PHE A 62 9.02 -3.09 -11.74
N GLY A 63 8.00 -2.93 -12.59
CA GLY A 63 7.25 -4.02 -13.17
C GLY A 63 6.08 -4.51 -12.32
N SER A 64 5.67 -3.74 -11.31
CA SER A 64 4.50 -4.06 -10.49
C SER A 64 3.21 -3.71 -11.22
N THR A 65 2.18 -4.53 -11.02
CA THR A 65 0.86 -4.40 -11.63
C THR A 65 -0.21 -4.06 -10.60
N LEU A 66 -1.43 -3.76 -11.07
CA LEU A 66 -2.59 -3.66 -10.19
C LEU A 66 -2.80 -4.96 -9.40
N PHE A 67 -2.58 -6.12 -10.04
CA PHE A 67 -2.79 -7.41 -9.40
C PHE A 67 -1.88 -7.59 -8.18
N ASP A 68 -0.59 -7.26 -8.32
CA ASP A 68 0.37 -7.29 -7.20
C ASP A 68 -0.12 -6.41 -6.02
N CYS A 69 -0.77 -5.28 -6.33
CA CYS A 69 -1.24 -4.33 -5.31
C CYS A 69 -2.51 -4.77 -4.59
N ILE A 70 -3.40 -5.54 -5.24
CA ILE A 70 -4.74 -5.86 -4.70
C ILE A 70 -4.93 -7.34 -4.36
N LYS A 71 -3.96 -8.21 -4.67
CA LYS A 71 -4.05 -9.67 -4.46
C LYS A 71 -4.48 -10.05 -3.05
N SER A 72 -3.95 -9.37 -2.03
CA SER A 72 -4.34 -9.63 -0.64
C SER A 72 -5.84 -9.44 -0.41
N GLY A 73 -6.45 -8.37 -0.92
CA GLY A 73 -7.89 -8.13 -0.78
C GLY A 73 -8.76 -9.00 -1.71
N LEU A 74 -8.19 -9.51 -2.81
CA LEU A 74 -8.86 -10.49 -3.67
C LEU A 74 -8.93 -11.89 -3.03
N GLU A 75 -7.96 -12.24 -2.19
CA GLU A 75 -7.91 -13.55 -1.52
C GLU A 75 -8.51 -13.54 -0.10
N ASN A 76 -8.49 -12.39 0.58
CA ASN A 76 -8.89 -12.25 1.99
C ASN A 76 -10.04 -11.24 2.13
N TYR A 77 -11.28 -11.70 1.94
CA TYR A 77 -12.48 -10.84 1.91
C TYR A 77 -12.84 -10.17 3.24
N ASP A 78 -12.27 -10.63 4.34
CA ASP A 78 -12.34 -10.06 5.68
C ASP A 78 -11.40 -8.85 5.89
N SER A 79 -10.59 -8.50 4.89
CA SER A 79 -9.73 -7.32 4.91
C SER A 79 -10.52 -6.03 5.18
N GLY A 80 -10.01 -5.16 6.07
CA GLY A 80 -10.55 -3.80 6.23
C GLY A 80 -10.21 -2.88 5.05
N ILE A 81 -8.98 -2.96 4.52
CA ILE A 81 -8.51 -2.15 3.39
C ILE A 81 -8.34 -3.01 2.14
N GLY A 82 -7.39 -3.96 2.14
CA GLY A 82 -7.20 -4.94 1.06
C GLY A 82 -6.21 -4.56 -0.04
N ILE A 83 -5.46 -3.47 0.09
CA ILE A 83 -4.43 -3.05 -0.88
C ILE A 83 -3.08 -2.80 -0.23
N TYR A 84 -2.01 -3.04 -0.99
CA TYR A 84 -0.62 -2.72 -0.65
C TYR A 84 0.07 -2.13 -1.88
N ALA A 85 0.88 -1.09 -1.72
CA ALA A 85 1.77 -0.66 -2.79
C ALA A 85 2.92 -1.68 -2.92
N ALA A 86 3.18 -2.16 -4.13
CA ALA A 86 4.30 -3.05 -4.41
C ALA A 86 5.64 -2.28 -4.49
N ASP A 87 5.60 -1.03 -4.94
CA ASP A 87 6.72 -0.11 -4.99
C ASP A 87 6.24 1.34 -4.79
N ALA A 88 7.17 2.29 -4.75
CA ALA A 88 6.83 3.69 -4.51
C ALA A 88 6.01 4.32 -5.66
N GLU A 89 6.24 3.90 -6.90
CA GLU A 89 5.57 4.43 -8.08
C GLU A 89 4.12 3.96 -8.19
N ALA A 90 3.79 2.80 -7.60
CA ALA A 90 2.43 2.26 -7.53
C ALA A 90 1.42 3.27 -6.96
N TYR A 91 1.81 4.12 -5.99
CA TYR A 91 0.96 5.19 -5.47
C TYR A 91 0.55 6.21 -6.53
N SER A 92 1.40 6.44 -7.55
CA SER A 92 1.11 7.37 -8.65
C SER A 92 0.44 6.68 -9.84
N VAL A 93 0.92 5.50 -10.25
CA VAL A 93 0.39 4.75 -11.40
C VAL A 93 -1.05 4.28 -11.16
N PHE A 94 -1.35 3.88 -9.92
CA PHE A 94 -2.67 3.41 -9.49
C PHE A 94 -3.39 4.42 -8.58
N ALA A 95 -3.09 5.71 -8.71
CA ALA A 95 -3.64 6.79 -7.88
C ALA A 95 -5.18 6.81 -7.84
N ASP A 96 -5.84 6.52 -8.96
CA ASP A 96 -7.31 6.46 -9.04
C ASP A 96 -7.94 5.47 -8.04
N LEU A 97 -7.17 4.46 -7.58
CA LEU A 97 -7.56 3.55 -6.51
C LEU A 97 -6.97 3.95 -5.14
N PHE A 98 -5.68 4.31 -5.09
CA PHE A 98 -5.00 4.63 -3.82
C PHE A 98 -5.54 5.90 -3.17
N ASP A 99 -5.74 6.99 -3.92
CA ASP A 99 -6.16 8.29 -3.40
C ASP A 99 -7.48 8.23 -2.61
N PRO A 100 -8.59 7.69 -3.16
CA PRO A 100 -9.86 7.65 -2.42
C PRO A 100 -9.79 6.73 -1.18
N ILE A 101 -8.97 5.67 -1.22
CA ILE A 101 -8.74 4.78 -0.07
C ILE A 101 -7.93 5.50 1.03
N ILE A 102 -6.88 6.23 0.65
CA ILE A 102 -6.07 7.04 1.57
C ILE A 102 -6.94 8.12 2.20
N GLU A 103 -7.74 8.84 1.41
CA GLU A 103 -8.62 9.90 1.89
C GLU A 103 -9.62 9.36 2.91
N GLU A 104 -10.27 8.24 2.62
CA GLU A 104 -11.23 7.63 3.55
C GLU A 104 -10.57 7.11 4.83
N TYR A 105 -9.46 6.35 4.70
CA TYR A 105 -8.79 5.76 5.86
C TYR A 105 -8.14 6.81 6.75
N HIS A 106 -7.56 7.86 6.17
CA HIS A 106 -6.92 8.96 6.90
C HIS A 106 -7.84 10.16 7.13
N SER A 107 -9.16 9.99 7.00
CA SER A 107 -10.19 10.96 7.41
C SER A 107 -10.06 12.34 6.73
N GLY A 108 -9.99 12.36 5.40
CA GLY A 108 -10.04 13.58 4.58
C GLY A 108 -8.68 14.04 4.05
N PHE A 109 -7.69 13.15 3.92
CA PHE A 109 -6.43 13.46 3.24
C PHE A 109 -6.64 13.45 1.72
N THR A 110 -6.92 14.62 1.16
CA THR A 110 -7.23 14.80 -0.26
C THR A 110 -5.97 14.72 -1.13
N LYS A 111 -6.14 14.48 -2.43
CA LYS A 111 -5.03 14.44 -3.41
C LYS A 111 -4.17 15.72 -3.46
N THR A 112 -4.69 16.85 -2.99
CA THR A 112 -3.98 18.13 -2.96
C THR A 112 -3.23 18.37 -1.66
N ASP A 113 -3.53 17.58 -0.63
CA ASP A 113 -2.87 17.69 0.66
C ASP A 113 -1.45 17.14 0.61
N LYS A 114 -0.61 17.65 1.51
CA LYS A 114 0.76 17.19 1.69
C LYS A 114 0.98 16.84 3.15
N HIS A 115 1.53 15.66 3.39
CA HIS A 115 1.93 15.29 4.74
C HIS A 115 2.92 16.33 5.29
N PRO A 116 2.73 16.83 6.53
CA PRO A 116 3.58 17.86 7.08
C PRO A 116 5.03 17.38 7.25
N ALA A 117 5.95 18.33 7.42
CA ALA A 117 7.32 18.03 7.79
C ALA A 117 7.36 17.26 9.13
N LYS A 118 8.28 16.30 9.24
CA LYS A 118 8.47 15.49 10.46
C LYS A 118 8.68 16.39 11.67
N ASN A 119 7.80 16.28 12.66
CA ASN A 119 7.89 16.97 13.94
C ASN A 119 7.64 15.97 15.08
N TRP A 120 8.59 15.83 16.00
CA TRP A 120 8.45 14.94 17.16
C TRP A 120 7.71 15.59 18.35
N GLY A 121 7.46 16.89 18.29
CA GLY A 121 6.87 17.66 19.40
C GLY A 121 7.84 17.87 20.56
N ASP A 122 7.29 18.34 21.69
CA ASP A 122 8.02 18.43 22.95
C ASP A 122 7.83 17.14 23.76
N VAL A 123 8.89 16.36 23.89
CA VAL A 123 8.84 15.10 24.66
C VAL A 123 8.57 15.33 26.15
N ASN A 124 8.86 16.53 26.67
CA ASN A 124 8.61 16.85 28.08
C ASN A 124 7.12 17.09 28.36
N SER A 125 6.29 17.28 27.33
CA SER A 125 4.84 17.35 27.49
C SER A 125 4.19 15.97 27.67
N LEU A 126 4.96 14.89 27.50
CA LEU A 126 4.48 13.52 27.68
C LEU A 126 4.59 13.13 29.15
N GLY A 127 3.46 12.90 29.81
CA GLY A 127 3.39 12.48 31.22
C GLY A 127 3.42 10.97 31.42
N ASN A 128 3.47 10.53 32.68
CA ASN A 128 3.26 9.13 33.03
C ASN A 128 1.80 8.76 32.77
N LEU A 129 1.58 7.75 31.91
CA LEU A 129 0.26 7.28 31.51
C LEU A 129 -0.49 6.56 32.64
N ASP A 130 0.24 6.00 33.61
CA ASP A 130 -0.34 5.32 34.76
C ASP A 130 0.54 5.50 36.01
N PRO A 131 0.34 6.60 36.76
CA PRO A 131 1.11 6.89 37.97
C PRO A 131 0.94 5.87 39.10
N THR A 132 -0.20 5.16 39.16
CA THR A 132 -0.46 4.17 40.22
C THR A 132 0.01 2.77 39.81
N GLY A 133 0.09 2.49 38.51
CA GLY A 133 0.54 1.22 37.97
C GLY A 133 -0.54 0.12 38.02
N ASP A 134 -1.80 0.50 38.20
CA ASP A 134 -2.91 -0.43 38.38
C ASP A 134 -3.46 -0.97 37.05
N TYR A 135 -3.12 -0.33 35.93
CA TYR A 135 -3.77 -0.59 34.63
C TYR A 135 -2.78 -0.95 33.52
N ILE A 136 -1.64 -0.25 33.43
CA ILE A 136 -0.76 -0.37 32.27
C ILE A 136 0.32 -1.43 32.51
N VAL A 137 0.23 -2.52 31.74
CA VAL A 137 1.27 -3.58 31.72
C VAL A 137 2.52 -3.12 30.95
N SER A 138 2.35 -2.47 29.81
CA SER A 138 3.47 -1.98 28.98
C SER A 138 3.04 -0.88 28.00
N THR A 139 3.98 -0.06 27.54
CA THR A 139 3.76 0.98 26.52
C THR A 139 4.74 0.79 25.36
N ARG A 140 4.26 0.92 24.12
CA ARG A 140 5.07 0.74 22.91
C ARG A 140 4.72 1.74 21.81
N VAL A 141 5.75 2.40 21.27
CA VAL A 141 5.66 3.27 20.08
C VAL A 141 6.59 2.74 19.00
N ARG A 142 6.15 2.74 17.74
CA ARG A 142 6.94 2.24 16.60
C ARG A 142 6.71 3.08 15.35
N CYS A 143 7.72 3.15 14.48
CA CYS A 143 7.62 3.77 13.15
C CYS A 143 8.08 2.79 12.07
N GLY A 144 7.50 2.89 10.88
CA GLY A 144 7.97 2.18 9.68
C GLY A 144 8.91 3.07 8.85
N ARG A 145 9.90 2.47 8.20
CA ARG A 145 10.78 3.10 7.22
C ARG A 145 11.04 2.11 6.09
N SER A 146 11.18 2.62 4.88
CA SER A 146 11.62 1.86 3.70
C SER A 146 12.96 2.41 3.24
N MET A 147 13.82 1.55 2.69
CA MET A 147 15.13 1.94 2.19
C MET A 147 15.00 2.53 0.78
N GLU A 148 15.64 3.68 0.55
CA GLU A 148 15.69 4.29 -0.78
C GLU A 148 16.38 3.35 -1.78
N GLY A 149 15.85 3.30 -3.01
CA GLY A 149 16.37 2.44 -4.08
C GLY A 149 15.87 0.99 -4.08
N TYR A 150 15.10 0.57 -3.07
CA TYR A 150 14.49 -0.75 -2.99
C TYR A 150 12.96 -0.67 -3.12
N PRO A 151 12.31 -1.61 -3.82
CA PRO A 151 10.86 -1.68 -3.85
C PRO A 151 10.32 -2.16 -2.49
N PHE A 152 9.00 -2.20 -2.35
CA PHE A 152 8.38 -2.80 -1.17
C PHE A 152 8.29 -4.33 -1.33
N ASN A 153 7.90 -5.03 -0.27
CA ASN A 153 7.88 -6.49 -0.26
C ASN A 153 7.07 -7.17 -1.38
N PRO A 154 5.95 -6.62 -1.89
CA PRO A 154 5.17 -7.30 -2.92
C PRO A 154 5.82 -7.34 -4.33
N CYS A 155 6.91 -6.61 -4.56
CA CYS A 155 7.56 -6.48 -5.86
C CYS A 155 8.39 -7.70 -6.26
#